data_AF-A0AAW1KNL0-F1
#
_entry.id   AF-A0AAW1KNL0-F1
#
_cell.length_a   1.000
_cell.length_b   1.000
_cell.length_c   1.000
_cell.angle_alpha   90.00
_cell.angle_beta   90.00
_cell.angle_gamma   90.00
#
_symmetry.space_group_name_H-M   'P 1'
#
loop_
_entity.id
_entity.type
_entity.pdbx_description
1 polymer ?
#
loop_
_entity_poly.entity_id
_entity_poly.type
_entity_poly.pdbx_seq_one_letter_code
_entity_poly.pdbx_strand_id
1 'polypeptide(L)'
;MKNPEKLIMLPDKPKEKGMPAVPDFVRNVMGSSAGAGSGEFHVYRHLRRKEYARQKYMKEKGERERLEQEYHNKLEDNKRKAAEKTAKKRAKRLKRKRNQKNKKLKSTNSNKSASENSTSEDDSEEEKVNSEDNKDECVKTDNVAVVENQESSIDEETKTENDSKNNIELVLETEKSVEDIQIRVSLITFIIIL
;
A
#
# COMPACT_ATOMS: atom_id res chain seq x y z
N MET A 1 -45.21 -11.77 7.70
CA MET A 1 -44.12 -11.27 8.57
C MET A 1 -44.76 -10.70 9.82
N LYS A 2 -44.31 -11.11 11.02
CA LYS A 2 -45.06 -10.83 12.26
C LYS A 2 -44.89 -9.39 12.77
N ASN A 3 -43.84 -8.68 12.35
CA ASN A 3 -43.57 -7.26 12.69
C ASN A 3 -42.81 -6.59 11.53
N PRO A 4 -43.49 -5.93 10.57
CA PRO A 4 -42.84 -5.29 9.42
C PRO A 4 -42.26 -3.90 9.71
N GLU A 5 -42.71 -3.22 10.78
CA GLU A 5 -42.25 -1.87 11.14
C GLU A 5 -40.96 -1.85 11.98
N LYS A 6 -40.52 -3.00 12.48
CA LYS A 6 -39.29 -3.08 13.27
C LYS A 6 -38.09 -2.99 12.32
N LEU A 7 -37.30 -1.93 12.46
CA LEU A 7 -36.02 -1.80 11.77
C LEU A 7 -35.17 -3.05 12.00
N ILE A 8 -34.66 -3.61 10.91
CA ILE A 8 -33.74 -4.74 10.95
C ILE A 8 -32.39 -4.19 11.38
N MET A 9 -31.94 -4.52 12.59
CA MET A 9 -30.60 -4.17 13.05
C MET A 9 -29.61 -5.17 12.45
N LEU A 10 -28.86 -4.71 11.45
CA LEU A 10 -27.69 -5.44 10.96
C LEU A 10 -26.58 -5.35 12.02
N PRO A 11 -25.83 -6.44 12.24
CA PRO A 11 -24.68 -6.38 13.13
C PRO A 11 -23.59 -5.48 12.52
N ASP A 12 -23.02 -4.60 13.34
CA ASP A 12 -21.87 -3.80 12.96
C ASP A 12 -20.65 -4.69 12.71
N LYS A 13 -19.72 -4.20 11.86
CA LYS A 13 -18.44 -4.88 11.62
C LYS A 13 -17.69 -5.07 12.94
N PRO A 14 -17.07 -6.24 13.17
CA PRO A 14 -16.30 -6.46 14.40
C PRO A 14 -15.16 -5.46 14.48
N LYS A 15 -15.06 -4.74 15.60
CA LYS A 15 -13.95 -3.83 15.86
C LYS A 15 -12.66 -4.63 15.97
N GLU A 16 -11.59 -4.11 15.37
CA GLU A 16 -10.27 -4.70 15.56
C GLU A 16 -9.90 -4.66 17.04
N LYS A 17 -9.34 -5.77 17.54
CA LYS A 17 -8.89 -5.86 18.93
C LYS A 17 -7.66 -4.97 19.09
N GLY A 18 -7.85 -3.75 19.57
CA GLY A 18 -6.76 -2.84 19.90
C GLY A 18 -6.00 -3.27 21.15
N MET A 19 -4.79 -2.73 21.30
CA MET A 19 -4.04 -2.86 22.55
C MET A 19 -4.72 -2.03 23.66
N PRO A 20 -4.90 -2.59 24.87
CA PRO A 20 -5.37 -1.80 26.00
C PRO A 20 -4.40 -0.64 26.27
N ALA A 21 -4.95 0.57 26.44
CA ALA A 21 -4.17 1.73 26.83
C ALA A 21 -3.50 1.51 28.20
N VAL A 22 -2.26 1.96 28.32
CA VAL A 22 -1.52 1.90 29.59
C VAL A 22 -2.04 3.04 30.48
N PRO A 23 -2.41 2.78 31.74
CA PRO A 23 -2.81 3.84 32.67
C PRO A 23 -1.65 4.80 32.96
N ASP A 24 -1.91 6.11 32.98
CA ASP A 24 -0.89 7.15 33.20
C ASP A 24 -0.26 7.08 34.60
N PHE A 25 -1.06 6.74 35.62
CA PHE A 25 -0.61 6.70 37.00
C PHE A 25 -0.88 5.37 37.67
N VAL A 26 0.18 4.74 38.16
CA VAL A 26 0.10 3.58 39.05
C VAL A 26 0.13 4.10 40.49
N ARG A 27 -0.97 3.93 41.22
CA ARG A 27 -1.11 4.44 42.59
C ARG A 27 -0.46 3.54 43.65
N ASN A 28 -0.24 2.27 43.33
CA ASN A 28 0.15 1.24 44.29
C ASN A 28 1.64 0.87 44.18
N VAL A 29 2.49 1.85 43.90
CA VAL A 29 3.93 1.63 43.77
C VAL A 29 4.55 1.62 45.18
N MET A 30 5.14 0.49 45.56
CA MET A 30 5.90 0.37 46.80
C MET A 30 7.32 0.95 46.60
N GLY A 31 7.96 1.43 47.66
CA GLY A 31 9.28 2.09 47.58
C GLY A 31 10.36 1.22 46.95
N SER A 32 11.35 1.83 46.28
CA SER A 32 12.35 1.11 45.48
C SER A 32 13.24 0.15 46.26
N SER A 33 13.43 0.38 47.57
CA SER A 33 14.20 -0.49 48.45
C SER A 33 13.35 -1.49 49.25
N ALA A 34 12.04 -1.52 49.02
CA ALA A 34 11.15 -2.46 49.69
C ALA A 34 11.34 -3.88 49.12
N GLY A 35 11.22 -4.89 49.98
CA GLY A 35 11.31 -6.29 49.57
C GLY A 35 10.13 -6.76 48.70
N ALA A 36 10.27 -7.91 48.06
CA ALA A 36 9.20 -8.51 47.26
C ALA A 36 8.00 -8.91 48.13
N GLY A 37 6.84 -8.32 47.86
CA GLY A 37 5.58 -8.69 48.51
C GLY A 37 4.96 -9.96 47.91
N SER A 38 4.01 -10.58 48.62
CA SER A 38 3.32 -11.80 48.16
C SER A 38 2.50 -11.59 46.88
N GLY A 39 2.04 -10.36 46.62
CA GLY A 39 1.28 -10.01 45.41
C GLY A 39 2.13 -9.69 44.18
N GLU A 40 3.44 -9.48 44.34
CA GLU A 40 4.32 -8.99 43.26
C GLU A 40 4.43 -9.99 42.10
N PHE A 41 4.41 -11.29 42.42
CA PHE A 41 4.41 -12.34 41.41
C PHE A 41 3.21 -12.23 40.45
N HIS A 42 2.01 -11.95 40.97
CA HIS A 42 0.83 -11.82 40.13
C HIS A 42 0.86 -10.55 39.29
N VAL A 43 1.40 -9.45 39.84
CA VAL A 43 1.62 -8.20 39.09
C VAL A 43 2.52 -8.46 37.88
N TYR A 44 3.71 -9.04 38.09
CA TYR A 44 4.62 -9.41 37.00
C TYR A 44 3.95 -10.32 35.96
N ARG A 45 3.24 -11.36 36.41
CA ARG A 45 2.54 -12.30 35.53
C ARG A 45 1.51 -11.61 34.63
N HIS A 46 0.72 -10.68 35.17
CA HIS A 46 -0.25 -9.92 34.39
C HIS A 46 0.43 -8.94 33.42
N LEU A 47 1.47 -8.23 33.90
CA LEU A 47 2.25 -7.31 33.08
C LEU A 47 2.91 -8.03 31.89
N ARG A 48 3.55 -9.19 32.13
CA ARG A 48 4.21 -9.99 31.10
C ARG A 48 3.24 -10.45 30.02
N ARG A 49 2.04 -10.91 30.40
CA ARG A 49 1.01 -11.29 29.42
C ARG A 49 0.54 -10.09 28.59
N LYS A 50 0.33 -8.94 29.22
CA LYS A 50 -0.01 -7.70 28.52
C LYS A 50 1.07 -7.31 27.51
N GLU A 51 2.33 -7.37 27.92
CA GLU A 51 3.46 -7.04 27.05
C GLU A 51 3.62 -8.03 25.89
N TYR A 52 3.47 -9.33 26.14
CA TYR A 52 3.52 -10.34 25.08
C TYR A 52 2.37 -10.18 24.08
N ALA A 53 1.16 -9.90 24.57
CA ALA A 53 0.04 -9.56 23.70
C ALA A 53 0.35 -8.30 22.87
N ARG A 54 1.01 -7.30 23.47
CA ARG A 54 1.42 -6.05 22.80
C ARG A 54 2.41 -6.31 21.67
N GLN A 55 3.49 -7.01 21.98
CA GLN A 55 4.52 -7.34 21.00
C GLN A 55 3.97 -8.19 19.87
N LYS A 56 3.11 -9.16 20.19
CA LYS A 56 2.45 -10.01 19.19
C LYS A 56 1.56 -9.18 18.27
N TYR A 57 0.70 -8.33 18.82
CA TYR A 57 -0.18 -7.46 18.04
C TYR A 57 0.61 -6.52 17.12
N MET A 58 1.67 -5.87 17.63
CA MET A 58 2.48 -4.95 16.82
C MET A 58 3.19 -5.67 15.67
N LYS A 59 3.73 -6.88 15.91
CA LYS A 59 4.33 -7.69 14.85
C LYS A 59 3.30 -8.12 13.81
N GLU A 60 2.16 -8.66 14.24
CA GLU A 60 1.09 -9.10 13.33
C GLU A 60 0.49 -7.94 12.52
N LYS A 61 0.34 -6.76 13.12
CA LYS A 61 -0.13 -5.56 12.43
C LYS A 61 0.89 -5.10 11.38
N GLY A 62 2.17 -5.03 11.74
CA GLY A 62 3.24 -4.62 10.81
C GLY A 62 3.37 -5.56 9.61
N GLU A 63 3.32 -6.88 9.83
CA GLU A 63 3.36 -7.84 8.72
C GLU A 63 2.11 -7.74 7.82
N ARG A 64 0.92 -7.56 8.41
CA ARG A 64 -0.32 -7.38 7.63
C ARG A 64 -0.25 -6.13 6.76
N GLU A 65 0.15 -5.01 7.33
CA GLU A 65 0.27 -3.73 6.62
C GLU A 65 1.30 -3.82 5.49
N ARG A 66 2.45 -4.46 5.72
CA ARG A 66 3.45 -4.67 4.67
C ARG A 66 2.89 -5.47 3.49
N LEU A 67 2.20 -6.57 3.79
CA LEU A 67 1.59 -7.42 2.76
C LEU A 67 0.46 -6.69 2.00
N GLU A 68 -0.33 -5.89 2.69
CA GLU A 68 -1.39 -5.08 2.11
C GLU A 68 -0.81 -4.01 1.16
N GLN A 69 0.21 -3.28 1.59
CA GLN A 69 0.93 -2.31 0.76
C GLN A 69 1.54 -2.96 -0.48
N GLU A 70 2.21 -4.10 -0.33
CA GLU A 70 2.76 -4.87 -1.45
C GLU A 70 1.66 -5.30 -2.44
N TYR A 71 0.50 -5.71 -1.94
CA TYR A 71 -0.64 -6.10 -2.76
C TYR A 71 -1.24 -4.91 -3.53
N HIS A 72 -1.44 -3.78 -2.86
CA HIS A 72 -1.94 -2.56 -3.50
C HIS A 72 -1.02 -2.06 -4.59
N ASN A 73 0.29 -2.01 -4.33
CA ASN A 73 1.30 -1.61 -5.31
C ASN A 73 1.26 -2.50 -6.55
N LYS A 74 1.17 -3.83 -6.37
CA LYS A 74 1.04 -4.79 -7.49
C LYS A 74 -0.25 -4.56 -8.29
N LEU A 75 -1.36 -4.27 -7.62
CA LEU A 75 -2.64 -4.02 -8.27
C LEU A 75 -2.58 -2.75 -9.13
N GLU A 76 -2.00 -1.67 -8.60
CA GLU A 76 -1.81 -0.39 -9.30
C GLU A 76 -0.88 -0.53 -10.49
N ASP A 77 0.23 -1.23 -10.34
CA ASP A 77 1.16 -1.52 -11.43
C ASP A 77 0.49 -2.29 -12.57
N ASN A 78 -0.32 -3.29 -12.25
CA ASN A 78 -1.06 -4.06 -13.23
C ASN A 78 -2.11 -3.19 -13.94
N LYS A 79 -2.84 -2.36 -13.19
CA LYS A 79 -3.79 -1.39 -13.76
C LYS A 79 -3.10 -0.40 -14.69
N ARG A 80 -1.94 0.15 -14.31
CA ARG A 80 -1.13 1.06 -15.12
C ARG A 80 -0.66 0.39 -16.41
N LYS A 81 -0.05 -0.79 -16.33
CA LYS A 81 0.41 -1.56 -17.50
C LYS A 81 -0.74 -1.89 -18.46
N ALA A 82 -1.91 -2.26 -17.94
CA ALA A 82 -3.10 -2.51 -18.75
C ALA A 82 -3.64 -1.24 -19.42
N ALA A 83 -3.65 -0.12 -18.70
CA ALA A 83 -4.08 1.18 -19.21
C ALA A 83 -3.14 1.69 -20.31
N GLU A 84 -1.82 1.58 -20.15
CA GLU A 84 -0.82 1.97 -21.15
C GLU A 84 -0.96 1.16 -22.45
N LYS A 85 -1.10 -0.17 -22.34
CA LYS A 85 -1.34 -1.06 -23.50
C LYS A 85 -2.64 -0.67 -24.21
N THR A 86 -3.71 -0.41 -23.45
CA THR A 86 -5.02 -0.03 -23.99
C THR A 86 -4.99 1.36 -24.63
N ALA A 87 -4.31 2.34 -24.03
CA ALA A 87 -4.13 3.68 -24.56
C ALA A 87 -3.34 3.66 -25.87
N LYS A 88 -2.25 2.90 -25.94
CA LYS A 88 -1.45 2.73 -27.17
C LYS A 88 -2.30 2.13 -28.31
N LYS A 89 -3.08 1.08 -28.03
CA LYS A 89 -3.98 0.46 -29.01
C LYS A 89 -5.12 1.41 -29.43
N ARG A 90 -5.71 2.13 -28.48
CA ARG A 90 -6.76 3.14 -28.72
C ARG A 90 -6.24 4.29 -29.59
N ALA A 91 -5.03 4.80 -29.32
CA ALA A 91 -4.38 5.85 -30.11
C ALA A 91 -4.13 5.40 -31.56
N LYS A 92 -3.64 4.15 -31.77
CA LYS A 92 -3.50 3.57 -33.12
C LYS A 92 -4.84 3.53 -33.87
N ARG A 93 -5.92 3.03 -33.22
CA ARG A 93 -7.26 2.98 -33.81
C ARG A 93 -7.81 4.37 -34.14
N LEU A 94 -7.64 5.36 -33.26
CA LEU A 94 -8.06 6.74 -33.50
C LEU A 94 -7.30 7.39 -34.67
N LYS A 95 -5.99 7.15 -34.78
CA LYS A 95 -5.19 7.61 -35.94
C LYS A 95 -5.68 6.98 -37.25
N ARG A 96 -5.92 5.66 -37.27
CA ARG A 96 -6.49 4.95 -38.44
C ARG A 96 -7.87 5.52 -38.81
N LYS A 97 -8.76 5.72 -37.83
CA LYS A 97 -10.09 6.32 -38.03
C LYS A 97 -10.02 7.74 -38.58
N ARG A 98 -9.11 8.58 -38.06
CA ARG A 98 -8.88 9.95 -38.56
C ARG A 98 -8.39 9.95 -40.00
N ASN A 99 -7.42 9.09 -40.33
CA ASN A 99 -6.90 8.97 -41.69
C ASN A 99 -7.96 8.47 -42.68
N GLN A 100 -8.78 7.49 -42.31
CA GLN A 100 -9.89 7.01 -43.14
C GLN A 100 -10.94 8.10 -43.39
N LYS A 101 -11.32 8.87 -42.36
CA LYS A 101 -12.22 10.04 -42.52
C LYS A 101 -11.64 11.09 -43.46
N ASN A 102 -10.36 11.42 -43.33
CA ASN A 102 -9.69 12.37 -44.22
C ASN A 102 -9.62 11.87 -45.67
N LYS A 103 -9.38 10.56 -45.89
CA LYS A 103 -9.42 9.96 -47.23
C LYS A 103 -10.83 10.06 -47.84
N LYS A 104 -11.88 9.72 -47.09
CA LYS A 104 -13.28 9.86 -47.54
C LYS A 104 -13.66 11.30 -47.90
N LEU A 105 -13.28 12.27 -47.07
CA LEU A 105 -13.51 13.70 -47.36
C LEU A 105 -12.77 14.17 -48.62
N LYS A 106 -11.54 13.67 -48.83
CA LYS A 106 -10.76 14.01 -50.03
C LYS A 106 -11.35 13.35 -51.28
N SER A 107 -11.84 12.11 -51.19
CA SER A 107 -12.49 11.43 -52.30
C SER A 107 -13.86 12.01 -52.65
N THR A 108 -14.62 12.52 -51.67
CA THR A 108 -15.90 13.22 -51.95
C THR A 108 -15.69 14.56 -52.64
N ASN A 109 -14.57 15.25 -52.39
CA ASN A 109 -14.22 16.48 -53.10
C ASN A 109 -13.62 16.25 -54.50
N SER A 110 -12.99 15.09 -54.75
CA SER A 110 -12.47 14.74 -56.08
C SER A 110 -13.52 14.07 -56.98
N ASN A 111 -14.58 13.47 -56.42
CA ASN A 111 -15.58 12.71 -57.17
C ASN A 111 -16.82 13.52 -57.62
N LYS A 112 -16.65 14.83 -57.89
CA LYS A 112 -17.49 15.46 -58.95
C LYS A 112 -16.98 15.10 -60.36
N SER A 113 -15.93 14.29 -60.47
CA SER A 113 -15.46 13.69 -61.71
C SER A 113 -14.90 12.28 -61.44
N ALA A 114 -15.39 11.29 -62.19
CA ALA A 114 -14.89 9.91 -62.28
C ALA A 114 -15.31 8.91 -61.18
N SER A 115 -16.49 8.36 -61.43
CA SER A 115 -16.86 6.93 -61.39
C SER A 115 -15.78 5.88 -61.12
N GLU A 116 -16.18 4.93 -60.27
CA GLU A 116 -15.85 3.50 -60.26
C GLU A 116 -14.45 3.00 -59.88
N ASN A 117 -14.49 2.00 -59.00
CA ASN A 117 -13.48 1.01 -58.70
C ASN A 117 -12.37 1.40 -57.71
N SER A 118 -12.58 1.05 -56.44
CA SER A 118 -11.48 0.80 -55.52
C SER A 118 -11.91 -0.28 -54.53
N THR A 119 -11.55 -1.51 -54.89
CA THR A 119 -11.42 -2.66 -53.99
C THR A 119 -10.68 -2.20 -52.73
N SER A 120 -11.37 -2.22 -51.61
CA SER A 120 -10.80 -2.01 -50.29
C SER A 120 -10.18 -3.32 -49.85
N GLU A 121 -8.90 -3.49 -50.13
CA GLU A 121 -8.10 -4.55 -49.51
C GLU A 121 -8.09 -4.32 -47.99
N ASP A 122 -8.84 -5.18 -47.33
CA ASP A 122 -8.90 -5.35 -45.88
C ASP A 122 -7.60 -6.02 -45.43
N ASP A 123 -6.60 -5.20 -45.13
CA ASP A 123 -5.35 -5.67 -44.51
C ASP A 123 -5.61 -5.94 -43.03
N SER A 124 -6.24 -7.09 -42.79
CA SER A 124 -6.38 -7.74 -41.50
C SER A 124 -5.02 -8.33 -41.09
N GLU A 125 -4.11 -7.47 -40.61
CA GLU A 125 -2.97 -7.93 -39.83
C GLU A 125 -3.48 -8.51 -38.50
N GLU A 126 -3.69 -9.83 -38.51
CA GLU A 126 -3.74 -10.66 -37.31
C GLU A 126 -2.34 -10.68 -36.67
N GLU A 127 -2.08 -9.74 -35.76
CA GLU A 127 -1.01 -9.97 -34.78
C GLU A 127 -1.47 -11.06 -33.81
N LYS A 128 -0.86 -12.24 -33.94
CA LYS A 128 -0.90 -13.32 -32.97
C LYS A 128 -0.69 -12.77 -31.56
N VAL A 129 -1.75 -12.82 -30.76
CA VAL A 129 -1.65 -12.76 -29.31
C VAL A 129 -1.11 -14.13 -28.89
N ASN A 130 0.16 -14.20 -28.51
CA ASN A 130 0.65 -15.33 -27.72
C ASN A 130 -0.13 -15.32 -26.40
N SER A 131 -1.14 -16.18 -26.33
CA SER A 131 -1.74 -16.65 -25.09
C SER A 131 -0.79 -17.66 -24.48
N GLU A 132 0.15 -17.18 -23.67
CA GLU A 132 0.78 -18.04 -22.66
C GLU A 132 -0.28 -18.28 -21.57
N ASP A 133 -0.80 -19.51 -21.56
CA ASP A 133 -1.64 -20.07 -20.52
C ASP A 133 -0.94 -19.95 -19.15
N ASN A 134 -1.37 -18.99 -18.34
CA ASN A 134 -1.30 -19.14 -16.88
C ASN A 134 -2.73 -19.35 -16.39
N LYS A 135 -3.05 -20.63 -16.15
CA LYS A 135 -4.24 -21.03 -15.39
C LYS A 135 -4.01 -20.65 -13.93
N ASP A 136 -4.48 -19.48 -13.53
CA ASP A 136 -4.77 -19.20 -12.12
C ASP A 136 -6.28 -19.23 -11.91
N GLU A 137 -6.68 -20.06 -10.95
CA GLU A 137 -8.05 -20.35 -10.58
C GLU A 137 -8.85 -19.08 -10.25
N CYS A 138 -9.98 -18.92 -10.94
CA CYS A 138 -11.05 -18.02 -10.54
C CYS A 138 -11.79 -18.62 -9.34
N VAL A 139 -11.47 -18.18 -8.13
CA VAL A 139 -12.33 -18.38 -6.96
C VAL A 139 -13.51 -17.43 -7.06
N LYS A 140 -14.71 -17.99 -7.28
CA LYS A 140 -15.97 -17.27 -7.22
C LYS A 140 -16.14 -16.61 -5.86
N THR A 141 -16.27 -15.28 -5.85
CA THR A 141 -16.97 -14.59 -4.77
C THR A 141 -18.06 -13.75 -5.40
N ASP A 142 -19.30 -14.14 -5.11
CA ASP A 142 -20.49 -13.45 -5.57
C ASP A 142 -20.74 -12.17 -4.75
N ASN A 143 -21.19 -11.15 -5.49
CA ASN A 143 -22.00 -10.00 -5.09
C ASN A 143 -21.32 -8.65 -4.78
N VAL A 144 -21.56 -7.76 -5.72
CA VAL A 144 -21.34 -6.31 -5.78
C VAL A 144 -22.40 -5.58 -4.94
N ALA A 145 -22.00 -4.56 -4.19
CA ALA A 145 -22.85 -3.41 -3.91
C ALA A 145 -22.02 -2.13 -4.01
N VAL A 146 -22.50 -1.25 -4.88
CA VAL A 146 -22.02 0.08 -5.24
C VAL A 146 -21.92 0.98 -4.01
N VAL A 147 -20.83 1.75 -3.89
CA VAL A 147 -20.76 2.89 -2.98
C VAL A 147 -20.27 4.10 -3.77
N GLU A 148 -21.17 5.06 -3.93
CA GLU A 148 -20.90 6.41 -4.44
C GLU A 148 -20.06 7.21 -3.43
N ASN A 149 -19.23 8.07 -4.00
CA ASN A 149 -18.35 9.00 -3.33
C ASN A 149 -19.10 10.03 -2.47
N GLN A 150 -18.58 10.32 -1.27
CA GLN A 150 -18.63 11.66 -0.69
C GLN A 150 -17.27 11.99 -0.04
N GLU A 151 -16.78 13.17 -0.39
CA GLU A 151 -15.49 13.76 -0.02
C GLU A 151 -15.47 14.19 1.46
N SER A 152 -14.33 14.00 2.14
CA SER A 152 -13.93 14.85 3.27
C SER A 152 -12.39 14.86 3.45
N SER A 153 -11.79 15.94 2.97
CA SER A 153 -10.58 16.65 3.45
C SER A 153 -9.55 15.89 4.32
N ILE A 154 -8.37 15.63 3.74
CA ILE A 154 -7.12 15.34 4.45
C ILE A 154 -6.04 16.26 3.87
N ASP A 155 -5.63 17.27 4.64
CA ASP A 155 -4.38 18.00 4.44
C ASP A 155 -3.86 18.36 5.83
N GLU A 156 -2.97 17.54 6.42
CA GLU A 156 -1.90 18.04 7.34
C GLU A 156 -0.82 17.03 7.80
N GLU A 157 -0.87 15.73 7.49
CA GLU A 157 0.05 14.76 8.15
C GLU A 157 1.30 14.30 7.36
N THR A 158 1.57 14.83 6.16
CA THR A 158 2.68 14.31 5.33
C THR A 158 4.07 14.91 5.59
N LYS A 159 4.24 15.76 6.60
CA LYS A 159 5.55 16.38 6.91
C LYS A 159 6.33 15.74 8.07
N THR A 160 5.67 15.04 9.00
CA THR A 160 6.31 14.60 10.25
C THR A 160 7.09 13.28 10.13
N GLU A 161 6.80 12.44 9.13
CA GLU A 161 7.47 11.14 8.98
C GLU A 161 8.86 11.22 8.32
N ASN A 162 9.11 12.23 7.48
CA ASN A 162 10.41 12.38 6.83
C ASN A 162 11.48 12.94 7.78
N ASP A 163 11.09 13.80 8.71
CA ASP A 163 12.02 14.41 9.68
C ASP A 163 12.51 13.41 10.75
N SER A 164 11.68 12.44 11.12
CA SER A 164 12.05 11.41 12.11
C SER A 164 13.04 10.38 11.55
N LYS A 165 12.91 9.99 10.29
CA LYS A 165 13.86 9.07 9.63
C LYS A 165 15.23 9.71 9.43
N ASN A 166 15.26 10.98 8.99
CA ASN A 166 16.51 11.72 8.80
C ASN A 166 17.26 11.95 10.13
N ASN A 167 16.54 12.19 11.23
CA ASN A 167 17.17 12.34 12.55
C ASN A 167 17.78 11.03 13.07
N ILE A 168 17.12 9.89 12.86
CA ILE A 168 17.63 8.58 13.31
C ILE A 168 18.89 8.20 12.52
N GLU A 169 18.90 8.44 11.21
CA GLU A 169 20.07 8.17 10.36
C GLU A 169 21.27 9.05 10.73
N LEU A 170 21.02 10.33 11.02
CA LEU A 170 22.06 11.29 11.42
C LEU A 170 22.66 10.94 12.79
N VAL A 171 21.85 10.48 13.75
CA VAL A 171 22.34 10.02 15.06
C VAL A 171 23.25 8.79 14.91
N LEU A 172 22.86 7.81 14.09
CA LEU A 172 23.65 6.58 13.87
C LEU A 172 24.98 6.84 13.15
N GLU A 173 25.05 7.84 12.26
CA GLU A 173 26.32 8.26 11.64
C GLU A 173 27.26 8.96 12.62
N THR A 174 26.72 9.79 13.53
CA THR A 174 27.55 10.45 14.54
C THR A 174 28.16 9.46 15.53
N GLU A 175 27.42 8.44 15.96
CA GLU A 175 27.93 7.40 16.89
C GLU A 175 29.11 6.62 16.29
N LYS A 176 29.00 6.21 15.01
CA LYS A 176 30.10 5.53 14.31
C LYS A 176 31.34 6.41 14.18
N SER A 177 31.17 7.72 13.93
CA SER A 177 32.29 8.65 13.79
C SER A 177 33.04 8.85 15.12
N VAL A 178 32.34 8.80 16.25
CA VAL A 178 32.93 8.94 17.60
C VAL A 178 33.73 7.68 17.96
N GLU A 179 33.20 6.49 17.65
CA GLU A 179 33.92 5.22 17.86
C GLU A 179 35.24 5.17 17.07
N ASP A 180 35.22 5.59 15.79
CA ASP A 180 36.42 5.65 14.94
C ASP A 180 37.48 6.62 15.47
N ILE A 181 37.06 7.79 15.99
CA ILE A 181 37.99 8.74 16.62
C ILE A 181 38.58 8.14 17.89
N GLN A 182 37.78 7.46 18.71
CA GLN A 182 38.22 6.87 19.97
C GLN A 182 39.23 5.73 19.74
N ILE A 183 39.03 4.92 18.69
CA ILE A 183 40.00 3.90 18.27
C ILE A 183 41.31 4.53 17.83
N ARG A 184 41.28 5.61 17.02
CA ARG A 184 42.50 6.31 16.56
C ARG A 184 43.27 6.97 17.69
N VAL A 185 42.57 7.62 18.62
CA VAL A 185 43.20 8.22 19.81
C VAL A 185 43.84 7.13 20.67
N SER A 186 43.16 6.00 20.87
CA SER A 186 43.72 4.86 21.63
C SER A 186 44.93 4.22 20.95
N LEU A 187 44.98 4.21 19.62
CA LEU A 187 46.12 3.69 18.86
C LEU A 187 47.32 4.63 18.96
N ILE A 188 47.09 5.94 18.87
CA ILE A 188 48.13 6.97 18.99
C ILE A 188 48.72 6.96 20.41
N THR A 189 47.89 6.89 21.46
CA THR A 189 48.39 6.79 22.83
C THR A 189 49.18 5.50 23.06
N PHE A 190 48.76 4.38 22.48
CA PHE A 190 49.52 3.13 22.56
C PHE A 190 50.90 3.22 21.89
N ILE A 191 51.00 3.90 20.74
CA ILE A 191 52.27 4.11 20.03
C ILE A 191 53.22 5.06 20.79
N ILE A 192 52.69 6.06 21.50
CA ILE A 192 53.50 7.03 22.26
C ILE A 192 54.07 6.42 23.56
N ILE A 193 53.44 5.36 24.09
CA ILE A 193 53.82 4.72 25.36
C ILE A 193 54.86 3.59 25.15
N LEU A 194 55.03 3.09 23.92
CA LEU A 194 56.09 2.14 23.53
C LEU A 194 57.36 2.86 23.06
#